data_AF-A0A349N4W3-F1
#
_entry.id   AF-A0A349N4W3-F1
#
_cell.length_a   1.000
_cell.length_b   1.000
_cell.length_c   1.000
_cell.angle_alpha   90.00
_cell.angle_beta   90.00
_cell.angle_gamma   90.00
#
_symmetry.space_group_name_H-M   'P 1'
#
loop_
_entity.id
_entity.type
_entity.pdbx_description
1 polymer ?
#
loop_
_entity_poly.entity_id
_entity_poly.type
_entity_poly.pdbx_seq_one_letter_code
_entity_poly.pdbx_strand_id
1 'polypeptide(L)'
;NRNNTGAGSDYFADLLSRLLYIELGSAYREPLFRQALRATKFISIDVNPGVNPMNPGAWELGNAPKLGYGVNLKLYGQGNTANSEFMAWTRALLDNNQIPWQTATYKVGSAGGGTIGGEFSSQNIEVIDFGVPLLSIHTPYAVSSKIDVHSLYKAARAFYAYRD
;
A
#
# COMPACT_ATOMS: atom_id res chain seq x y z
N ASN A 1 -7.27 -9.61 -14.81
CA ASN A 1 -8.73 -9.72 -14.94
C ASN A 1 -9.38 -8.44 -14.45
N ARG A 2 -10.12 -7.75 -15.31
CA ARG A 2 -11.01 -6.65 -14.92
C ARG A 2 -12.42 -7.22 -14.78
N ASN A 3 -13.05 -7.02 -13.64
CA ASN A 3 -14.41 -7.47 -13.36
C ASN A 3 -15.05 -6.56 -12.30
N ASN A 4 -16.35 -6.76 -12.06
CA ASN A 4 -17.16 -5.96 -11.14
C ASN A 4 -16.93 -6.29 -9.64
N THR A 5 -16.03 -7.22 -9.32
CA THR A 5 -15.63 -7.55 -7.93
C THR A 5 -14.18 -7.18 -7.62
N GLY A 6 -13.45 -6.67 -8.61
CA GLY A 6 -12.07 -6.23 -8.50
C GLY A 6 -11.95 -4.76 -8.09
N ALA A 7 -10.71 -4.34 -7.80
CA ALA A 7 -10.41 -2.99 -7.34
C ALA A 7 -10.72 -1.88 -8.36
N GLY A 8 -10.74 -2.20 -9.66
CA GLY A 8 -11.12 -1.26 -10.71
C GLY A 8 -12.64 -1.09 -10.91
N SER A 9 -13.46 -1.58 -9.98
CA SER A 9 -14.91 -1.37 -10.00
C SER A 9 -15.31 -0.14 -9.16
N ASP A 10 -16.45 0.47 -9.49
CA ASP A 10 -16.99 1.61 -8.75
C ASP A 10 -17.56 1.23 -7.37
N TYR A 11 -17.53 -0.06 -7.01
CA TYR A 11 -18.18 -0.58 -5.80
C TYR A 11 -17.74 0.14 -4.51
N PHE A 12 -16.46 0.47 -4.37
CA PHE A 12 -15.96 1.19 -3.20
C PHE A 12 -16.54 2.62 -3.11
N ALA A 13 -16.53 3.34 -4.24
CA ALA A 13 -17.09 4.69 -4.35
C ALA A 13 -18.59 4.68 -4.05
N ASP A 14 -19.32 3.71 -4.61
CA ASP A 14 -20.75 3.51 -4.37
C ASP A 14 -21.05 3.21 -2.89
N LEU A 15 -20.25 2.34 -2.26
CA LEU A 15 -20.40 2.02 -0.85
C LEU A 15 -20.22 3.26 0.03
N LEU A 16 -19.15 4.03 -0.20
CA LEU A 16 -18.88 5.24 0.59
C LEU A 16 -19.95 6.31 0.36
N SER A 17 -20.40 6.50 -0.87
CA SER A 17 -21.51 7.40 -1.23
C SER A 17 -22.80 7.02 -0.49
N ARG A 18 -23.14 5.72 -0.45
CA ARG A 18 -24.33 5.21 0.27
C ARG A 18 -24.22 5.41 1.78
N LEU A 19 -23.05 5.20 2.37
CA LEU A 19 -22.82 5.43 3.80
C LEU A 19 -23.01 6.90 4.15
N LEU A 20 -22.43 7.82 3.36
CA LEU A 20 -22.62 9.26 3.55
C LEU A 20 -24.08 9.68 3.35
N TYR A 21 -24.78 9.10 2.39
CA TYR A 21 -26.20 9.37 2.19
C TYR A 21 -27.05 8.98 3.41
N ILE A 22 -26.78 7.81 4.00
CA ILE A 22 -27.48 7.33 5.21
C ILE A 22 -27.19 8.24 6.41
N GLU A 23 -25.92 8.64 6.60
CA GLU A 23 -25.50 9.48 7.72
C GLU A 23 -26.04 10.91 7.61
N LEU A 24 -26.00 11.51 6.42
CA LEU A 24 -26.33 12.92 6.20
C LEU A 24 -27.79 13.17 5.82
N GLY A 25 -28.50 12.17 5.33
CA GLY A 25 -29.88 12.30 4.86
C GLY A 25 -30.06 13.43 3.83
N SER A 26 -30.97 14.36 4.12
CA SER A 26 -31.27 15.50 3.23
C SER A 26 -30.12 16.51 3.09
N ALA A 27 -29.11 16.45 3.96
CA ALA A 27 -27.91 17.27 3.88
C ALA A 27 -26.87 16.74 2.87
N TYR A 28 -27.02 15.49 2.39
CA TYR A 28 -26.09 14.91 1.43
C TYR A 28 -25.95 15.74 0.15
N ARG A 29 -24.71 15.99 -0.29
CA ARG A 29 -24.37 16.67 -1.55
C ARG A 29 -23.15 15.98 -2.16
N GLU A 30 -23.08 15.91 -3.49
CA GLU A 30 -21.94 15.31 -4.21
C GLU A 30 -20.57 15.91 -3.81
N PRO A 31 -20.44 17.24 -3.58
CA PRO A 31 -19.19 17.81 -3.09
C PRO A 31 -18.72 17.25 -1.74
N LEU A 32 -19.64 16.85 -0.85
CA LEU A 32 -19.29 16.23 0.43
C LEU A 32 -18.68 14.83 0.22
N PHE A 33 -19.19 14.07 -0.74
CA PHE A 33 -18.60 12.79 -1.13
C PHE A 33 -17.19 12.97 -1.72
N ARG A 34 -17.00 13.98 -2.59
CA ARG A 34 -15.67 14.30 -3.13
C ARG A 34 -14.69 14.74 -2.05
N GLN A 35 -15.16 15.51 -1.07
CA GLN A 35 -14.36 15.90 0.09
C GLN A 35 -13.97 14.68 0.94
N ALA A 36 -14.90 13.75 1.16
CA ALA A 36 -14.60 12.51 1.90
C ALA A 36 -13.54 11.65 1.20
N LEU A 37 -13.59 11.51 -0.13
CA LEU A 37 -12.54 10.83 -0.91
C LEU A 37 -11.17 11.49 -0.72
N ARG A 38 -11.10 12.83 -0.83
CA ARG A 38 -9.85 13.59 -0.62
C ARG A 38 -9.31 13.53 0.80
N ALA A 39 -10.18 13.37 1.79
CA ALA A 39 -9.79 13.20 3.19
C ALA A 39 -9.42 11.74 3.53
N THR A 40 -9.68 10.80 2.62
CA THR A 40 -9.40 9.38 2.85
C THR A 40 -7.91 9.11 2.66
N LYS A 41 -7.31 8.50 3.67
CA LYS A 41 -5.98 7.87 3.61
C LYS A 41 -6.18 6.37 3.41
N PHE A 42 -5.40 5.74 2.55
CA PHE A 42 -5.52 4.32 2.21
C PHE A 42 -4.12 3.71 2.11
N ILE A 43 -3.93 2.57 2.78
CA ILE A 43 -2.70 1.79 2.59
C ILE A 43 -2.98 0.51 1.81
N SER A 44 -2.39 0.43 0.62
CA SER A 44 -2.48 -0.71 -0.29
C SER A 44 -1.44 -1.75 0.10
N ILE A 45 -1.89 -2.79 0.81
CA ILE A 45 -1.05 -3.88 1.31
C ILE A 45 -0.90 -4.94 0.23
N ASP A 46 0.32 -5.13 -0.27
CA ASP A 46 0.68 -6.27 -1.12
C ASP A 46 2.15 -6.61 -0.95
N VAL A 47 2.54 -7.86 -1.17
CA VAL A 47 3.89 -8.37 -0.92
C VAL A 47 4.90 -7.89 -1.98
N ASN A 48 6.20 -7.93 -1.65
CA ASN A 48 7.28 -7.64 -2.61
C ASN A 48 8.24 -8.82 -2.72
N PRO A 49 8.86 -9.06 -3.89
CA PRO A 49 9.94 -10.03 -3.97
C PRO A 49 11.08 -9.55 -3.08
N GLY A 50 11.52 -10.36 -2.12
CA GLY A 50 12.72 -10.08 -1.35
C GLY A 50 13.98 -10.36 -2.15
N VAL A 51 15.13 -9.91 -1.66
CA VAL A 51 16.44 -10.34 -2.16
C VAL A 51 16.59 -11.84 -1.95
N ASN A 52 16.57 -12.60 -3.05
CA ASN A 52 16.83 -14.03 -3.04
C ASN A 52 18.35 -14.28 -3.07
N PRO A 53 18.95 -14.97 -2.07
CA PRO A 53 20.38 -15.27 -2.06
C PRO A 53 20.85 -16.08 -3.27
N MET A 54 19.96 -16.87 -3.88
CA MET A 54 20.26 -17.67 -5.08
C MET A 54 20.23 -16.84 -6.37
N ASN A 55 19.62 -15.66 -6.36
CA ASN A 55 19.58 -14.74 -7.50
C ASN A 55 19.56 -13.27 -7.04
N PRO A 56 20.63 -12.78 -6.38
CA PRO A 56 20.66 -11.42 -5.85
C PRO A 56 20.67 -10.36 -6.96
N GLY A 57 21.15 -10.71 -8.17
CA GLY A 57 21.26 -9.81 -9.31
C GLY A 57 19.93 -9.35 -9.92
N ALA A 58 18.81 -9.94 -9.49
CA ALA A 58 17.46 -9.47 -9.82
C ALA A 58 17.13 -8.09 -9.20
N TRP A 59 17.88 -7.69 -8.18
CA TRP A 59 17.73 -6.42 -7.49
C TRP A 59 18.97 -5.54 -7.62
N GLU A 60 18.76 -4.22 -7.49
CA GLU A 60 19.82 -3.29 -7.11
C GLU A 60 19.89 -3.23 -5.57
N LEU A 61 20.89 -3.89 -4.99
CA LEU A 61 20.93 -4.19 -3.54
C LEU A 61 20.89 -2.97 -2.61
N GLY A 62 21.22 -1.78 -3.12
CA GLY A 62 21.14 -0.52 -2.37
C GLY A 62 19.69 -0.11 -2.03
N ASN A 63 18.71 -0.50 -2.85
CA ASN A 63 17.30 -0.14 -2.69
C ASN A 63 16.37 -1.36 -2.74
N ALA A 64 16.90 -2.54 -2.40
CA ALA A 64 16.18 -3.80 -2.48
C ALA A 64 15.54 -4.17 -1.15
N PRO A 65 14.30 -4.70 -1.15
CA PRO A 65 13.65 -5.14 0.07
C PRO A 65 14.28 -6.44 0.61
N LYS A 66 14.70 -6.42 1.87
CA LYS A 66 15.37 -7.53 2.55
C LYS A 66 14.45 -8.13 3.62
N LEU A 67 14.42 -9.46 3.70
CA LEU A 67 13.67 -10.17 4.75
C LEU A 67 14.25 -9.84 6.13
N GLY A 68 13.38 -9.61 7.11
CA GLY A 68 13.72 -9.27 8.49
C GLY A 68 13.94 -7.78 8.75
N TYR A 69 13.77 -6.92 7.74
CA TYR A 69 13.96 -5.46 7.84
C TYR A 69 12.65 -4.69 7.93
N GLY A 70 11.52 -5.38 8.15
CA GLY A 70 10.22 -4.76 8.36
C GLY A 70 9.48 -4.46 7.06
N VAL A 71 8.54 -3.50 7.13
CA VAL A 71 7.67 -3.19 6.00
C VAL A 71 8.41 -2.44 4.91
N ASN A 72 8.13 -2.72 3.65
CA ASN A 72 8.73 -2.02 2.53
C ASN A 72 7.74 -1.09 1.83
N LEU A 73 8.12 0.16 1.62
CA LEU A 73 7.37 1.14 0.82
C LEU A 73 7.75 0.94 -0.65
N LYS A 74 6.77 0.68 -1.52
CA LYS A 74 7.02 0.39 -2.95
C LYS A 74 7.19 1.70 -3.73
N LEU A 75 8.30 1.84 -4.44
CA LEU A 75 8.63 3.05 -5.18
C LEU A 75 8.95 2.72 -6.65
N TYR A 76 8.46 3.55 -7.56
CA TYR A 76 8.87 3.60 -8.96
C TYR A 76 8.73 2.25 -9.70
N GLY A 77 7.61 1.56 -9.44
CA GLY A 77 7.21 0.33 -10.15
C GLY A 77 5.93 0.52 -10.94
N GLN A 78 5.31 -0.60 -11.35
CA GLN A 78 3.99 -0.62 -11.96
C GLN A 78 2.84 -0.41 -10.94
N GLY A 79 3.16 -0.50 -9.64
CA GLY A 79 2.24 -0.15 -8.56
C GLY A 79 2.11 1.36 -8.36
N ASN A 80 1.41 1.74 -7.29
CA ASN A 80 1.19 3.13 -6.93
C ASN A 80 2.37 3.69 -6.13
N THR A 81 2.94 4.80 -6.61
CA THR A 81 3.90 5.60 -5.84
C THR A 81 3.16 6.80 -5.27
N ALA A 82 3.13 6.91 -3.94
CA ALA A 82 2.50 8.03 -3.25
C ALA A 82 3.17 9.38 -3.60
N ASN A 83 2.43 10.47 -3.43
CA ASN A 83 3.04 11.81 -3.43
C ASN A 83 3.99 11.98 -2.22
N SER A 84 4.78 13.06 -2.26
CA SER A 84 5.84 13.29 -1.28
C SER A 84 5.30 13.54 0.14
N GLU A 85 4.16 14.20 0.24
CA GLU A 85 3.50 14.54 1.49
C GLU A 85 2.98 13.29 2.19
N PHE A 86 2.31 12.39 1.47
CA PHE A 86 1.77 11.16 2.03
C PHE A 86 2.88 10.12 2.30
N MET A 87 3.95 10.13 1.52
CA MET A 87 5.18 9.41 1.86
C MET A 87 5.78 9.90 3.18
N ALA A 88 5.91 11.22 3.36
CA ALA A 88 6.42 11.80 4.61
C ALA A 88 5.53 11.47 5.81
N TRP A 89 4.20 11.59 5.65
CA TRP A 89 3.22 11.20 6.66
C TRP A 89 3.35 9.73 7.05
N THR A 90 3.48 8.83 6.06
CA THR A 90 3.59 7.38 6.31
C THR A 90 4.88 7.05 7.05
N ARG A 91 6.02 7.65 6.68
CA ARG A 91 7.29 7.45 7.40
C ARG A 91 7.18 7.92 8.84
N ALA A 92 6.61 9.11 9.07
CA ALA A 92 6.40 9.64 10.42
C ALA A 92 5.51 8.71 11.27
N LEU A 93 4.44 8.16 10.69
CA LEU A 93 3.59 7.17 11.36
C LEU A 93 4.39 5.94 11.80
N LEU A 94 5.23 5.39 10.91
CA LEU A 94 6.04 4.20 11.18
C LEU A 94 7.13 4.50 12.23
N ASP A 95 7.85 5.60 12.08
CA ASP A 95 8.92 6.03 12.99
C ASP A 95 8.39 6.30 14.41
N ASN A 96 7.29 7.05 14.53
CA ASN A 96 6.67 7.37 15.83
C ASN A 96 6.17 6.12 16.57
N ASN A 97 5.86 5.05 15.84
CA ASN A 97 5.43 3.77 16.41
C ASN A 97 6.57 2.75 16.51
N GLN A 98 7.82 3.16 16.23
CA GLN A 98 9.01 2.30 16.26
C GLN A 98 8.86 1.04 15.39
N ILE A 99 8.28 1.21 14.21
CA ILE A 99 8.04 0.12 13.26
C ILE A 99 9.19 0.13 12.24
N PRO A 100 9.98 -0.95 12.13
CA PRO A 100 11.04 -1.00 11.14
C PRO A 100 10.45 -0.97 9.74
N TRP A 101 11.05 -0.14 8.89
CA TRP A 101 10.64 0.00 7.50
C TRP A 101 11.83 0.25 6.58
N GLN A 102 11.61 0.00 5.29
CA GLN A 102 12.58 0.14 4.22
C GLN A 102 11.90 0.66 2.96
N THR A 103 12.67 1.18 2.00
CA THR A 103 12.18 1.46 0.66
C THR A 103 12.52 0.32 -0.29
N ALA A 104 11.67 0.09 -1.28
CA ALA A 104 11.92 -0.88 -2.35
C ALA A 104 11.77 -0.19 -3.71
N THR A 105 12.86 -0.14 -4.47
CA THR A 105 12.85 0.35 -5.86
C THR A 105 13.27 -0.77 -6.79
N TYR A 106 12.50 -0.97 -7.85
CA TYR A 106 12.78 -2.01 -8.84
C TYR A 106 14.05 -1.68 -9.64
N LYS A 107 14.77 -2.72 -10.04
CA LYS A 107 15.94 -2.59 -10.91
C LYS A 107 15.55 -1.97 -12.25
N VAL A 108 16.32 -0.98 -12.71
CA VAL A 108 16.08 -0.34 -14.01
C VAL A 108 16.12 -1.38 -15.12
N GLY A 109 15.13 -1.34 -16.02
CA GLY A 109 14.96 -2.33 -17.09
C GLY A 109 14.32 -3.65 -16.65
N SER A 110 14.05 -3.84 -15.36
CA SER A 110 13.23 -4.95 -14.85
C SER A 110 11.84 -4.44 -14.49
N ALA A 111 10.80 -5.11 -14.99
CA ALA A 111 9.43 -4.76 -14.65
C ALA A 111 9.10 -5.19 -13.20
N GLY A 112 8.58 -4.27 -12.40
CA GLY A 112 7.95 -4.58 -11.13
C GLY A 112 6.49 -5.03 -11.30
N GLY A 113 5.92 -5.67 -10.28
CA GLY A 113 4.50 -6.00 -10.24
C GLY A 113 3.62 -4.76 -10.05
N GLY A 114 2.41 -4.80 -10.59
CA GLY A 114 1.35 -3.84 -10.30
C GLY A 114 0.60 -4.20 -9.02
N THR A 115 -0.14 -3.24 -8.47
CA THR A 115 -0.98 -3.40 -7.29
C THR A 115 -2.36 -2.79 -7.55
N ILE A 116 -3.23 -2.83 -6.54
CA ILE A 116 -4.54 -2.16 -6.58
C ILE A 116 -4.47 -0.66 -6.25
N GLY A 117 -3.32 -0.16 -5.77
CA GLY A 117 -3.24 1.20 -5.20
C GLY A 117 -3.60 2.28 -6.22
N GLY A 118 -3.25 2.10 -7.49
CA GLY A 118 -3.53 3.06 -8.55
C GLY A 118 -5.03 3.23 -8.82
N GLU A 119 -5.82 2.17 -8.66
CA GLU A 119 -7.27 2.22 -8.87
C GLU A 119 -7.95 3.10 -7.82
N PHE A 120 -7.50 3.05 -6.56
CA PHE A 120 -8.00 3.92 -5.50
C PHE A 120 -7.43 5.34 -5.59
N SER A 121 -6.15 5.48 -5.96
CA SER A 121 -5.51 6.79 -6.09
C SER A 121 -6.18 7.64 -7.17
N SER A 122 -6.65 7.00 -8.26
CA SER A 122 -7.40 7.65 -9.33
C SER A 122 -8.69 8.37 -8.87
N GLN A 123 -9.19 8.03 -7.68
CA GLN A 123 -10.38 8.63 -7.06
C GLN A 123 -10.06 9.86 -6.18
N ASN A 124 -8.82 10.39 -6.24
CA ASN A 124 -8.27 11.43 -5.36
C ASN A 124 -8.09 10.99 -3.89
N ILE A 125 -7.87 9.70 -3.66
CA ILE A 125 -7.55 9.17 -2.33
C ILE A 125 -6.03 9.23 -2.14
N GLU A 126 -5.59 9.57 -0.92
CA GLU A 126 -4.18 9.43 -0.54
C GLU A 126 -3.84 7.95 -0.41
N VAL A 127 -3.07 7.42 -1.36
CA VAL A 127 -2.72 5.99 -1.41
C VAL A 127 -1.22 5.80 -1.39
N ILE A 128 -0.76 4.82 -0.62
CA ILE A 128 0.62 4.32 -0.67
C ILE A 128 0.61 2.80 -0.74
N ASP A 129 1.48 2.27 -1.61
CA ASP A 129 1.75 0.84 -1.66
C ASP A 129 2.85 0.47 -0.66
N PHE A 130 2.56 -0.51 0.17
CA PHE A 130 3.53 -1.09 1.09
C PHE A 130 3.25 -2.58 1.31
N GLY A 131 4.22 -3.26 1.89
CA GLY A 131 4.01 -4.66 2.28
C GLY A 131 5.25 -5.23 2.95
N VAL A 132 5.47 -6.52 2.71
CA VAL A 132 6.62 -7.24 3.25
C VAL A 132 7.33 -8.04 2.16
N PRO A 133 8.65 -8.21 2.28
CA PRO A 133 9.40 -9.04 1.35
C PRO A 133 9.10 -10.52 1.54
N LEU A 134 8.92 -11.22 0.42
CA LEU A 134 8.77 -12.67 0.35
C LEU A 134 9.76 -13.27 -0.65
N LEU A 135 10.22 -14.48 -0.36
CA LEU A 135 10.87 -15.33 -1.36
C LEU A 135 9.81 -16.18 -2.09
N SER A 136 10.06 -16.46 -3.36
CA SER A 136 9.24 -17.38 -4.18
C SER A 136 7.76 -16.97 -4.30
N ILE A 137 7.49 -15.67 -4.50
CA ILE A 137 6.14 -15.15 -4.80
C ILE A 137 5.56 -15.85 -6.04
N HIS A 138 4.25 -16.13 -5.99
CA HIS A 138 3.48 -16.86 -7.03
C HIS A 138 3.89 -18.33 -7.23
N THR A 139 4.68 -18.91 -6.33
CA THR A 139 4.88 -20.36 -6.26
C THR A 139 3.95 -20.98 -5.22
N PRO A 140 3.77 -22.32 -5.18
CA PRO A 140 2.96 -22.97 -4.14
C PRO A 140 3.43 -22.71 -2.70
N TYR A 141 4.71 -22.34 -2.50
CA TYR A 141 5.28 -22.05 -1.19
C TYR A 141 6.12 -20.77 -1.24
N ALA A 142 5.60 -19.71 -0.62
CA ALA A 142 6.35 -18.49 -0.37
C ALA A 142 6.92 -18.47 1.05
N VAL A 143 8.06 -17.80 1.24
CA VAL A 143 8.74 -17.69 2.54
C VAL A 143 8.82 -16.24 2.97
N SER A 144 8.42 -15.97 4.22
CA SER A 144 8.50 -14.65 4.86
C SER A 144 9.35 -14.72 6.13
N SER A 145 9.84 -13.57 6.59
CA SER A 145 10.31 -13.45 7.98
C SER A 145 9.13 -13.22 8.92
N LYS A 146 9.12 -13.92 10.06
CA LYS A 146 8.17 -13.66 11.15
C LYS A 146 8.22 -12.20 11.62
N ILE A 147 9.40 -11.58 11.58
CA ILE A 147 9.61 -10.18 11.99
C ILE A 147 8.88 -9.23 11.03
N ASP A 148 8.92 -9.50 9.73
CA ASP A 148 8.27 -8.66 8.72
C ASP A 148 6.74 -8.75 8.87
N VAL A 149 6.21 -9.97 9.03
CA VAL A 149 4.77 -10.19 9.26
C VAL A 149 4.29 -9.48 10.53
N HIS A 150 5.07 -9.55 11.62
CA HIS A 150 4.74 -8.80 12.84
C HIS A 150 4.80 -7.28 12.59
N SER A 151 5.80 -6.79 11.86
CA SER A 151 5.93 -5.37 11.54
C SER A 151 4.77 -4.85 10.71
N LEU A 152 4.28 -5.64 9.74
CA LEU A 152 3.08 -5.35 8.97
C LEU A 152 1.84 -5.27 9.86
N TYR A 153 1.66 -6.20 10.80
CA TYR A 153 0.59 -6.11 11.79
C TYR A 153 0.65 -4.82 12.62
N LYS A 154 1.85 -4.45 13.10
CA LYS A 154 2.04 -3.21 13.86
C LYS A 154 1.72 -1.98 13.00
N ALA A 155 2.13 -1.96 11.74
CA ALA A 155 1.89 -0.87 10.80
C ALA A 155 0.38 -0.70 10.53
N ALA A 156 -0.32 -1.79 10.21
CA ALA A 156 -1.76 -1.76 10.00
C ALA A 156 -2.51 -1.29 11.25
N ARG A 157 -2.08 -1.74 12.44
CA ARG A 157 -2.68 -1.30 13.71
C ARG A 157 -2.41 0.18 14.01
N ALA A 158 -1.17 0.65 13.79
CA ALA A 158 -0.82 2.06 13.97
C ALA A 158 -1.63 2.96 13.04
N PHE A 159 -1.78 2.56 11.77
CA PHE A 159 -2.62 3.26 10.81
C PHE A 159 -4.09 3.31 11.25
N TYR A 160 -4.66 2.19 11.66
CA TYR A 160 -6.06 2.13 12.09
C TYR A 160 -6.33 2.94 13.38
N ALA A 161 -5.37 2.95 14.30
CA ALA A 161 -5.45 3.67 15.56
C ALA A 161 -5.16 5.17 15.41
N TYR A 162 -4.59 5.61 14.29
CA TYR A 162 -4.28 7.01 14.06
C TYR A 162 -5.53 7.90 14.14
N ARG A 163 -5.37 9.06 14.75
CA ARG A 163 -6.36 10.13 14.86
C ARG A 163 -5.63 11.44 14.55
N ASP A 164 -6.25 12.28 13.73
CA ASP A 164 -5.77 13.65 13.46
C ASP A 164 -5.89 14.53 14.72
#